data_AF-A0A7Z0J4K5-F1
#
_entry.id   AF-A0A7Z0J4K5-F1
#
_cell.length_a   1.000
_cell.length_b   1.000
_cell.length_c   1.000
_cell.angle_alpha   90.00
_cell.angle_beta   90.00
_cell.angle_gamma   90.00
#
_symmetry.space_group_name_H-M   'P 1'
#
loop_
_entity.id
_entity.type
_entity.pdbx_description
1 polymer ?
#
loop_
_entity_poly.entity_id
_entity_poly.type
_entity_poly.pdbx_seq_one_letter_code
_entity_poly.pdbx_strand_id
1 'polypeptide(L)'
;MLNDDPVPADVYGFSPHILPSGDAHQAKRRGAVVEVQSRYVLALGRSTTTPHVEGVTLRSEADPSCNLTKPGVYGERFKHSVGRAEFSNELNCDYYGHLQPTPKSELLAFWDKLKYG
;
A
#
# COMPACT_ATOMS: atom_id res chain seq x y z
N MET A 1 -17.38 0.91 7.45
CA MET A 1 -16.73 0.60 8.75
C MET A 1 -15.39 1.27 8.68
N LEU A 2 -15.18 2.30 9.50
CA LEU A 2 -13.86 2.90 9.69
C LEU A 2 -12.96 1.81 10.30
N ASN A 3 -11.85 1.51 9.64
CA ASN A 3 -10.85 0.61 10.19
C ASN A 3 -9.81 1.46 10.92
N ASP A 4 -10.08 1.73 12.20
CA ASP A 4 -9.24 2.60 13.03
C ASP A 4 -7.88 1.98 13.38
N ASP A 5 -7.72 0.68 13.14
CA ASP A 5 -6.50 -0.07 13.39
C ASP A 5 -6.09 -0.89 12.16
N PRO A 6 -5.38 -0.29 11.19
CA PRO A 6 -4.93 -0.99 10.00
C PRO A 6 -4.06 -2.19 10.38
N VAL A 7 -4.22 -3.30 9.65
CA VAL A 7 -3.41 -4.50 9.84
C VAL A 7 -2.56 -4.82 8.61
N PRO A 8 -1.44 -5.56 8.75
CA PRO A 8 -0.64 -5.99 7.61
C PRO A 8 -1.48 -6.71 6.55
N ALA A 9 -1.30 -6.28 5.30
CA ALA A 9 -2.01 -6.65 4.08
C ALA A 9 -3.41 -6.05 3.87
N ASP A 10 -3.84 -5.11 4.72
CA ASP A 10 -4.94 -4.21 4.36
C ASP A 10 -4.56 -3.31 3.18
N VAL A 11 -5.51 -3.03 2.30
CA VAL A 11 -5.37 -2.15 1.14
C VAL A 11 -6.12 -0.86 1.39
N TYR A 12 -5.43 0.26 1.22
CA TYR A 12 -6.01 1.60 1.33
C TYR A 12 -5.73 2.46 0.09
N GLY A 13 -6.59 3.45 -0.14
CA GLY A 13 -6.33 4.58 -1.02
C GLY A 13 -5.80 5.75 -0.21
N PHE A 14 -4.49 5.96 -0.24
CA PHE A 14 -3.82 7.05 0.45
C PHE A 14 -3.94 8.35 -0.33
N SER A 15 -4.43 9.38 0.32
CA SER A 15 -4.53 10.72 -0.25
C SER A 15 -3.14 11.31 -0.52
N PRO A 16 -2.94 12.05 -1.63
CA PRO A 16 -1.60 12.52 -2.01
C PRO A 16 -0.99 13.50 -1.00
N HIS A 17 -1.83 14.23 -0.24
CA HIS A 17 -1.37 15.22 0.73
C HIS A 17 -0.82 14.61 2.03
N ILE A 18 -1.16 13.35 2.35
CA ILE A 18 -0.61 12.63 3.51
C ILE A 18 0.64 11.82 3.14
N LEU A 19 1.00 11.76 1.86
CA LEU A 19 2.19 11.06 1.39
C LEU A 19 3.39 12.02 1.30
N PRO A 20 4.51 11.75 1.98
CA PRO A 20 5.66 12.66 2.01
C PRO A 20 6.25 13.00 0.64
N SER A 21 6.14 12.07 -0.31
CA SER A 21 6.66 12.23 -1.68
C SER A 21 5.74 13.04 -2.59
N GLY A 22 4.52 13.36 -2.15
CA GLY A 22 3.44 13.82 -3.02
C GLY A 22 3.06 12.80 -4.08
N ASP A 23 1.94 13.05 -4.75
CA ASP A 23 1.58 12.37 -6.00
C ASP A 23 1.68 13.39 -7.15
N ALA A 24 2.52 13.09 -8.15
CA ALA A 24 2.63 13.89 -9.38
C ALA A 24 1.29 14.06 -10.12
N HIS A 25 0.32 13.18 -9.87
CA HIS A 25 -1.01 13.19 -10.46
C HIS A 25 -2.12 13.60 -9.48
N GLN A 26 -1.80 13.98 -8.24
CA GLN A 26 -2.76 14.39 -7.21
C GLN A 26 -3.92 13.40 -7.01
N ALA A 27 -3.67 12.10 -7.25
CA ALA A 27 -4.66 11.06 -7.13
C ALA A 27 -4.44 10.25 -5.84
N LYS A 28 -5.49 9.60 -5.32
CA LYS A 28 -5.32 8.65 -4.23
C LYS A 28 -4.46 7.47 -4.72
N ARG A 29 -3.40 7.11 -4.01
CA ARG A 29 -2.54 5.97 -4.35
C ARG A 29 -3.00 4.74 -3.61
N ARG A 30 -3.23 3.65 -4.36
CA ARG A 30 -3.58 2.36 -3.73
C ARG A 30 -2.29 1.77 -3.18
N GLY A 31 -2.32 1.32 -1.94
CA GLY A 31 -1.17 0.67 -1.34
C GLY A 31 -1.60 -0.27 -0.25
N ALA A 32 -0.72 -1.23 0.04
CA ALA A 32 -0.97 -2.23 1.05
C ALA A 32 -0.13 -1.96 2.29
N VAL A 33 -0.74 -2.10 3.46
CA VAL A 33 -0.05 -2.02 4.75
C VAL A 33 0.92 -3.20 4.85
N VAL A 34 2.16 -2.93 5.21
CA VAL A 34 3.18 -3.96 5.39
C VAL A 34 3.63 -4.07 6.84
N GLU A 35 3.45 -3.01 7.62
CA GLU A 35 3.80 -2.98 9.02
C GLU A 35 3.12 -1.84 9.76
N VAL A 36 2.78 -2.11 11.02
CA VAL A 36 2.06 -1.18 11.88
C VAL A 36 2.97 -0.84 13.06
N GLN A 37 3.29 0.44 13.21
CA GLN A 37 4.07 0.97 14.31
C GLN A 37 3.15 1.71 15.29
N SER A 38 3.68 2.21 16.41
CA SER A 38 2.85 2.88 17.43
C SER A 38 2.30 4.24 16.98
N ARG A 39 3.00 4.96 16.08
CA ARG A 39 2.63 6.31 15.62
C ARG A 39 2.33 6.40 14.12
N TYR A 40 2.82 5.45 13.34
CA TYR A 40 2.68 5.44 11.89
C TYR A 40 2.49 4.02 11.38
N VAL A 41 2.15 3.91 10.11
CA VAL A 41 1.93 2.67 9.38
C VAL A 41 2.82 2.73 8.16
N LEU A 42 3.57 1.66 7.94
CA LEU A 42 4.35 1.50 6.72
C LEU A 42 3.50 0.79 5.68
N ALA A 43 3.49 1.34 4.48
CA ALA A 43 2.75 0.82 3.34
C ALA A 43 3.62 0.81 2.09
N LEU A 44 3.31 -0.10 1.18
CA LEU A 44 3.85 -0.11 -0.18
C LEU A 44 2.77 0.38 -1.15
N GLY A 45 3.03 1.50 -1.80
CA GLY A 45 2.23 2.00 -2.90
C GLY A 45 2.28 1.04 -4.09
N ARG A 46 1.15 0.94 -4.78
CA ARG A 46 0.94 0.09 -5.95
C ARG A 46 0.89 0.95 -7.21
N SER A 47 1.69 0.58 -8.20
CA SER A 47 1.67 1.21 -9.53
C SER A 47 1.06 0.28 -10.58
N THR A 48 0.19 0.81 -11.43
CA THR A 48 -0.40 0.08 -12.58
C THR A 48 0.15 0.55 -13.93
N THR A 49 1.05 1.53 -13.95
CA THR A 49 1.43 2.26 -15.17
C THR A 49 2.80 1.92 -15.72
N THR A 50 3.52 0.89 -15.24
CA THR A 50 4.84 0.60 -15.82
C THR A 50 5.34 -0.84 -15.65
N PRO A 51 5.79 -1.51 -16.74
CA PRO A 51 6.67 -2.68 -16.69
C PRO A 51 8.16 -2.34 -16.46
N HIS A 52 8.54 -1.05 -16.42
CA HIS A 52 9.91 -0.57 -16.23
C HIS A 52 10.09 0.12 -14.87
N VAL A 53 9.94 -0.64 -13.79
CA VAL A 53 10.43 -0.17 -12.50
C VAL A 53 11.83 -0.74 -12.34
N GLU A 54 12.85 0.08 -12.55
CA GLU A 54 14.21 -0.24 -12.11
C GLU A 54 14.18 -0.49 -10.60
N GLY A 55 14.80 -1.58 -10.15
CA GLY A 55 14.85 -1.98 -8.74
C GLY A 55 14.02 -3.23 -8.38
N VAL A 56 14.06 -3.59 -7.10
CA VAL A 56 13.37 -4.79 -6.58
C VAL A 56 11.88 -4.54 -6.52
N THR A 57 11.09 -5.35 -7.23
CA THR A 57 9.62 -5.23 -7.30
C THR A 57 8.92 -6.57 -7.08
N LEU A 58 7.66 -6.48 -6.64
CA LEU A 58 6.74 -7.60 -6.51
C LEU A 58 5.55 -7.37 -7.44
N ARG A 59 5.22 -8.36 -8.26
CA ARG A 59 4.00 -8.34 -9.09
C ARG A 59 2.76 -8.45 -8.21
N SER A 60 1.74 -7.68 -8.54
CA SER A 60 0.45 -7.68 -7.87
C SER A 60 -0.63 -7.83 -8.92
N GLU A 61 -1.27 -9.00 -8.95
CA GLU A 61 -2.40 -9.25 -9.85
C GLU A 61 -3.61 -8.37 -9.52
N ALA A 62 -4.61 -8.39 -10.40
CA ALA A 62 -5.91 -7.83 -10.08
C ALA A 62 -6.56 -8.65 -8.95
N ASP A 63 -7.20 -7.96 -8.01
CA ASP A 63 -7.89 -8.57 -6.87
C ASP A 63 -9.20 -7.81 -6.64
N PRO A 64 -10.34 -8.35 -7.12
CA PRO A 64 -11.65 -7.73 -6.94
C PRO A 64 -12.05 -7.56 -5.47
N SER A 65 -11.56 -8.41 -4.56
CA SER A 65 -11.86 -8.31 -3.13
C SER A 65 -11.26 -7.07 -2.47
N CYS A 66 -10.23 -6.48 -3.10
CA CYS A 66 -9.58 -5.24 -2.71
C CYS A 66 -9.82 -4.09 -3.71
N ASN A 67 -10.81 -4.22 -4.61
CA ASN A 67 -11.06 -3.30 -5.72
C ASN A 67 -9.81 -2.97 -6.57
N LEU A 68 -8.89 -3.93 -6.69
CA LEU A 68 -7.71 -3.81 -7.55
C LEU A 68 -8.06 -4.31 -8.96
N THR A 69 -8.51 -3.41 -9.82
CA THR A 69 -9.14 -3.75 -11.12
C THR A 69 -8.16 -4.10 -12.24
N LYS A 70 -6.87 -3.80 -12.08
CA LYS A 70 -5.82 -4.02 -13.07
C LYS A 70 -4.58 -4.58 -12.39
N PRO A 71 -3.76 -5.41 -13.07
CA PRO A 71 -2.46 -5.81 -12.54
C PRO A 71 -1.56 -4.60 -12.31
N GLY A 72 -0.58 -4.77 -11.43
CA GLY A 72 0.35 -3.72 -11.02
C GLY A 72 1.56 -4.29 -10.31
N VAL A 73 2.32 -3.40 -9.67
CA VAL A 73 3.54 -3.75 -8.93
C VAL A 73 3.63 -2.97 -7.63
N TYR A 74 4.13 -3.65 -6.60
CA TYR A 74 4.72 -3.04 -5.41
C TYR A 74 6.22 -2.92 -5.62
N GLY A 75 6.85 -1.91 -5.03
CA GLY A 75 8.27 -1.68 -5.22
C GLY A 75 8.86 -0.80 -4.13
N GLU A 76 10.17 -0.92 -3.93
CA GLU A 76 10.89 -0.18 -2.89
C GLU A 76 10.70 1.35 -2.99
N ARG A 77 10.71 1.90 -4.21
CA ARG A 77 10.51 3.34 -4.43
C ARG A 77 9.12 3.84 -4.03
N PHE A 78 8.19 2.95 -3.70
CA PHE A 78 6.82 3.25 -3.29
C PHE A 78 6.60 3.01 -1.78
N LYS A 79 7.67 2.99 -0.98
CA LYS A 79 7.59 2.96 0.48
C LYS A 79 6.96 4.26 0.99
N HIS A 80 5.95 4.12 1.84
CA HIS A 80 5.27 5.24 2.50
C HIS A 80 5.20 5.01 4.00
N SER A 81 5.33 6.10 4.76
CA SER A 81 5.02 6.15 6.19
C SER A 81 3.84 7.08 6.38
N VAL A 82 2.73 6.55 6.85
CA VAL A 82 1.46 7.27 7.04
C VAL A 82 1.16 7.37 8.52
N GLY A 83 0.81 8.55 9.02
CA GLY A 83 0.42 8.72 10.43
C GLY A 83 -0.80 7.86 10.77
N ARG A 84 -0.81 7.22 11.95
CA ARG A 84 -1.94 6.36 12.34
C ARG A 84 -3.27 7.11 12.42
N ALA A 85 -3.23 8.37 12.85
CA ALA A 85 -4.44 9.20 12.94
C ALA A 85 -5.14 9.38 11.58
N GLU A 86 -4.39 9.29 10.46
CA GLU A 86 -4.95 9.44 9.11
C GLU A 86 -5.95 8.34 8.74
N PHE A 87 -5.84 7.15 9.35
CA PHE A 87 -6.70 6.00 9.05
C PHE A 87 -8.13 6.15 9.60
N SER A 88 -8.33 7.04 10.59
CA SER A 88 -9.67 7.42 11.07
C SER A 88 -10.40 8.41 10.16
N ASN A 89 -9.76 8.87 9.07
CA ASN A 89 -10.34 9.78 8.10
C ASN A 89 -10.34 9.17 6.70
N GLU A 90 -11.51 8.77 6.19
CA GLU A 90 -11.65 8.17 4.85
C GLU A 90 -11.15 9.10 3.72
N LEU A 91 -11.25 10.43 3.89
CA LEU A 91 -10.68 11.37 2.92
C LEU A 91 -9.16 11.20 2.75
N ASN A 92 -8.50 10.71 3.80
CA ASN A 92 -7.07 10.52 3.86
C ASN A 92 -6.71 9.06 3.52
N CYS A 93 -7.46 8.09 4.05
CA CYS A 93 -7.25 6.66 3.85
C CYS A 93 -8.57 5.93 3.58
N ASP A 94 -8.95 5.75 2.31
CA ASP A 94 -10.11 4.92 1.95
C ASP A 94 -9.76 3.43 2.10
N TYR A 95 -10.50 2.66 2.90
CA TYR A 95 -10.29 1.21 2.99
C TYR A 95 -10.87 0.48 1.76
N TYR A 96 -10.07 -0.40 1.16
CA TYR A 96 -10.45 -1.15 -0.04
C TYR A 96 -10.59 -2.66 0.17
N GLY A 97 -10.06 -3.21 1.26
CA GLY A 97 -10.14 -4.63 1.55
C GLY A 97 -8.85 -5.18 2.14
N HIS A 98 -8.80 -6.50 2.29
CA HIS A 98 -7.65 -7.23 2.80
C HIS A 98 -7.18 -8.23 1.74
N LEU A 99 -5.87 -8.26 1.47
CA LEU A 99 -5.33 -9.17 0.46
C LEU A 99 -5.59 -10.63 0.82
N GLN A 100 -5.85 -11.44 -0.20
CA GLN A 100 -6.00 -12.89 -0.06
C GLN A 100 -4.72 -13.54 0.50
N PRO A 101 -4.80 -14.74 1.11
CA PRO A 101 -3.69 -15.34 1.85
C PRO A 101 -2.37 -15.45 1.07
N THR A 102 -2.43 -15.81 -0.22
CA THR A 102 -1.23 -15.95 -1.06
C THR A 102 -0.59 -14.59 -1.38
N PRO A 103 -1.29 -13.61 -1.99
CA PRO A 103 -0.74 -12.26 -2.18
C PRO A 103 -0.26 -11.59 -0.89
N LYS A 104 -0.98 -11.80 0.23
CA LYS A 104 -0.57 -11.34 1.56
C LYS A 104 0.80 -11.88 1.94
N SER A 105 1.00 -13.20 1.84
CA SER A 105 2.26 -13.84 2.21
C SER A 105 3.42 -13.36 1.34
N GLU A 106 3.19 -13.21 0.04
CA GLU A 106 4.18 -12.70 -0.91
C GLU A 106 4.56 -11.24 -0.61
N LEU A 107 3.58 -10.38 -0.32
CA LEU A 107 3.80 -8.98 0.04
C LEU A 107 4.65 -8.85 1.30
N LEU A 108 4.32 -9.61 2.36
CA LEU A 108 5.04 -9.52 3.62
C LEU A 108 6.46 -10.08 3.50
N ALA A 109 6.64 -11.21 2.79
CA ALA A 109 7.97 -11.75 2.51
C ALA A 109 8.82 -10.79 1.66
N PHE A 110 8.19 -10.07 0.72
CA PHE A 110 8.86 -9.04 -0.05
C PHE A 110 9.27 -7.84 0.83
N TRP A 111 8.41 -7.41 1.75
CA TRP A 111 8.74 -6.36 2.71
C TRP A 111 9.92 -6.73 3.60
N ASP A 112 9.96 -7.96 4.11
CA ASP A 112 11.08 -8.44 4.91
C ASP A 112 12.40 -8.41 4.13
N LYS A 113 12.39 -8.81 2.84
CA LYS A 113 13.57 -8.68 1.98
C LYS A 113 14.03 -7.23 1.83
N LEU A 114 13.09 -6.27 1.72
CA LEU A 114 13.40 -4.85 1.59
C LEU A 114 13.92 -4.19 2.86
N LYS A 115 13.74 -4.81 4.03
CA LYS A 115 14.26 -4.31 5.32
C LYS A 115 15.69 -4.76 5.60
N TYR A 116 16.02 -5.99 5.18
CA TYR A 116 17.24 -6.69 5.57
C TYR A 116 18.20 -6.98 4.41
N GLY A 117 17.80 -6.69 3.17
CA GLY A 117 18.64 -6.73 1.97
C GLY A 117 19.15 -5.36 1.61
#